data_AF-A0A3B9VKS9-F1
#
_entry.id   AF-A0A3B9VKS9-F1
#
_cell.length_a   1.000
_cell.length_b   1.000
_cell.length_c   1.000
_cell.angle_alpha   90.00
_cell.angle_beta   90.00
_cell.angle_gamma   90.00
#
_symmetry.space_group_name_H-M   'P 1'
#
loop_
_entity.id
_entity.type
_entity.pdbx_description
1 polymer ?
#
loop_
_entity_poly.entity_id
_entity_poly.type
_entity_poly.pdbx_seq_one_letter_code
_entity_poly.pdbx_strand_id
1 'polypeptide(L)'
;MSVKASGAKYDIFTKIALALVIFIIGFLIILPLINILIYSTQPSGSAIITGAFSDVVTRNIIWNTVKLGLTVAALGTVLGFIMAYAQARLEFRGKKVLHIINLIPIISPPFAFATA
;
A
#
# COMPACT_ATOMS: atom_id res chain seq x y z
N MET A 1 -1.73 -22.64 27.43
CA MET A 1 -1.03 -23.57 26.51
C MET A 1 -0.11 -22.76 25.62
N SER A 2 1.20 -22.88 25.83
CA SER A 2 2.24 -22.18 25.06
C SER A 2 2.43 -22.90 23.72
N VAL A 3 2.04 -22.27 22.62
CA VAL A 3 2.41 -22.74 21.28
C VAL A 3 3.89 -22.47 21.12
N LYS A 4 4.71 -23.47 21.46
CA LYS A 4 6.14 -23.49 21.15
C LYS A 4 6.23 -23.48 19.62
N ALA A 5 6.49 -22.31 19.04
CA ALA A 5 6.78 -22.19 17.62
C ALA A 5 8.00 -23.07 17.33
N SER A 6 7.74 -24.25 16.77
CA SER A 6 8.79 -25.13 16.29
C SER A 6 9.50 -24.36 15.18
N GLY A 7 10.70 -23.86 15.49
CA GLY A 7 11.57 -23.25 14.49
C GLY A 7 11.93 -24.33 13.49
N ALA A 8 11.14 -24.44 12.42
CA ALA A 8 11.46 -25.30 11.29
C ALA A 8 12.85 -24.89 10.82
N LYS A 9 13.84 -25.78 11.03
CA LYS A 9 15.17 -25.60 10.49
C LYS A 9 15.01 -25.66 8.98
N TYR A 10 14.97 -24.49 8.32
CA TYR A 10 14.90 -24.44 6.87
C TYR A 10 16.06 -25.23 6.28
N ASP A 11 15.75 -26.21 5.44
CA ASP A 11 16.74 -26.96 4.69
C ASP A 11 17.54 -26.02 3.79
N ILE A 12 18.77 -26.43 3.45
CA ILE A 12 19.69 -25.61 2.67
C ILE A 12 19.08 -25.19 1.33
N PHE A 13 18.29 -26.08 0.71
CA PHE A 13 17.57 -25.82 -0.53
C PHE A 13 16.54 -24.70 -0.39
N THR A 14 15.73 -24.72 0.66
CA THR A 14 14.72 -23.69 0.94
C THR A 14 15.35 -22.33 1.19
N LYS A 15 16.49 -22.29 1.90
CA LYS A 15 17.24 -21.04 2.13
C LYS A 15 17.79 -20.46 0.82
N ILE A 16 18.36 -21.30 -0.03
CA ILE A 16 18.89 -20.89 -1.34
C ILE A 16 17.74 -20.38 -2.22
N ALA A 17 16.62 -21.11 -2.29
CA ALA A 17 15.45 -20.70 -3.05
C ALA A 17 14.89 -19.36 -2.56
N LEU A 18 14.76 -19.18 -1.24
CA LEU A 18 14.28 -17.93 -0.65
C LEU A 18 15.23 -16.77 -0.95
N ALA A 19 16.54 -16.97 -0.79
CA ALA A 19 17.54 -15.95 -1.08
C ALA A 19 17.50 -15.54 -2.56
N LEU A 20 17.35 -16.51 -3.47
CA LEU A 20 17.27 -16.26 -4.90
C LEU A 20 15.97 -15.53 -5.28
N VAL A 21 14.83 -15.89 -4.69
CA VAL A 21 13.55 -15.18 -4.90
C VAL A 21 13.65 -13.73 -4.41
N ILE A 22 14.16 -13.51 -3.20
CA ILE A 22 14.35 -12.16 -2.65
C ILE A 22 15.30 -11.35 -3.53
N PHE A 23 16.39 -11.98 -4.01
CA PHE A 23 17.34 -11.33 -4.90
C PHE A 23 16.70 -10.93 -6.22
N ILE A 24 15.95 -11.83 -6.87
CA ILE A 24 15.29 -11.53 -8.15
C ILE A 24 14.25 -10.43 -7.99
N ILE A 25 13.37 -10.52 -6.99
CA ILE A 25 12.34 -9.51 -6.74
C ILE A 25 12.99 -8.17 -6.39
N GLY A 26 13.98 -8.18 -5.51
CA GLY A 26 14.73 -6.99 -5.13
C GLY A 26 15.40 -6.35 -6.34
N PHE A 27 16.07 -7.14 -7.17
CA PHE A 27 16.72 -6.67 -8.40
C PHE A 27 15.71 -6.05 -9.36
N LEU A 28 14.57 -6.72 -9.61
CA LEU A 28 13.51 -6.23 -10.51
C LEU A 28 12.87 -4.92 -10.05
N ILE A 29 12.78 -4.68 -8.75
CA ILE A 29 12.23 -3.45 -8.19
C ILE A 29 13.28 -2.34 -8.13
N ILE A 30 14.50 -2.68 -7.71
CA ILE A 30 15.56 -1.68 -7.49
C ILE A 30 16.06 -1.09 -8.82
N LEU A 31 16.20 -1.91 -9.87
CA LEU A 31 16.66 -1.45 -11.18
C LEU A 31 15.84 -0.28 -11.75
N PRO A 32 14.51 -0.39 -11.91
CA PRO A 32 13.71 0.72 -12.43
C PRO A 32 13.73 1.92 -11.48
N LEU A 33 13.80 1.72 -10.16
CA LEU A 33 13.91 2.83 -9.22
C LEU A 33 15.23 3.61 -9.40
N ILE A 34 16.37 2.92 -9.51
CA ILE A 34 17.67 3.56 -9.78
C ILE A 34 17.61 4.31 -11.11
N ASN A 35 17.03 3.70 -12.15
CA ASN A 35 16.88 4.36 -13.45
C ASN A 35 16.05 5.64 -13.33
N ILE A 36 14.91 5.61 -12.62
CA ILE A 36 14.09 6.80 -12.37
C ILE A 36 14.90 7.88 -11.64
N LEU A 37 15.70 7.51 -10.64
CA LEU A 37 16.57 8.46 -9.93
C LEU A 37 17.60 9.08 -10.88
N ILE A 38 18.29 8.28 -11.70
CA ILE A 38 19.27 8.77 -12.66
C ILE A 38 18.60 9.71 -13.68
N TYR A 39 17.47 9.31 -14.27
CA TYR A 39 16.70 10.14 -15.20
C TYR A 39 16.25 11.46 -14.56
N SER A 40 15.91 11.45 -13.28
CA SER A 40 15.49 12.64 -12.55
C SER A 40 16.61 13.69 -12.41
N THR A 41 17.87 13.26 -12.42
CA THR A 41 19.06 14.15 -12.32
C THR A 41 19.50 14.74 -13.67
N GLN A 42 19.01 14.22 -14.79
CA GLN A 42 19.33 14.74 -16.12
C GLN A 42 18.67 16.12 -16.35
N PRO A 43 19.19 16.97 -17.26
CA PRO A 43 18.69 18.34 -17.46
C PRO A 43 17.18 18.43 -17.76
N SER A 44 16.62 17.45 -18.46
CA SER A 44 15.19 17.35 -18.74
C SER A 44 14.37 16.98 -17.50
N GLY A 45 14.88 16.10 -16.63
CA GLY A 45 14.21 15.69 -15.39
C GLY A 45 14.30 16.74 -14.28
N SER A 46 15.47 17.37 -14.11
CA SER A 46 15.70 18.37 -13.06
C SER A 46 14.91 19.66 -13.30
N ALA A 47 14.68 20.04 -14.56
CA ALA A 47 13.79 21.13 -14.93
C ALA A 47 12.33 20.86 -14.52
N ILE A 48 11.88 19.60 -14.59
CA ILE A 48 10.53 19.20 -14.14
C ILE A 48 10.44 19.26 -12.61
N ILE A 49 11.46 18.79 -11.89
CA ILE A 49 11.48 18.83 -10.41
C ILE A 49 11.46 20.27 -9.89
N THR A 50 12.30 21.13 -10.45
CA THR A 50 12.36 22.54 -10.05
C THR A 50 11.10 23.29 -10.49
N GLY A 51 10.60 23.00 -11.69
CA GLY A 51 9.32 23.51 -12.20
C GLY A 51 8.10 23.06 -11.38
N ALA A 52 8.13 21.89 -10.73
CA ALA A 52 7.01 21.38 -9.94
C ALA A 52 6.65 22.28 -8.74
N PHE A 53 7.60 23.03 -8.21
CA PHE A 53 7.36 23.99 -7.12
C PHE A 53 6.91 25.36 -7.61
N SER A 54 7.31 25.74 -8.83
CA SER A 54 6.98 27.04 -9.43
C SER A 54 5.68 27.02 -10.23
N ASP A 55 5.34 25.89 -10.85
CA ASP A 55 4.12 25.72 -11.61
C ASP A 55 2.90 25.58 -10.69
N VAL A 56 1.94 26.48 -10.89
CA VAL A 56 0.72 26.56 -10.08
C VAL A 56 -0.14 25.30 -10.24
N VAL A 57 -0.18 24.73 -11.45
CA VAL A 57 -0.98 23.52 -11.72
C VAL A 57 -0.39 22.32 -10.97
N THR A 58 0.90 22.06 -11.17
CA THR A 58 1.61 20.95 -10.51
C THR A 58 1.55 21.06 -8.98
N ARG A 59 1.77 22.26 -8.44
CA ARG A 59 1.66 22.51 -7.00
C ARG A 59 0.25 22.25 -6.46
N ASN A 60 -0.79 22.65 -7.20
CA ASN A 60 -2.17 22.38 -6.81
C ASN A 60 -2.47 20.87 -6.83
N ILE A 61 -1.97 20.13 -7.82
CA ILE A 61 -2.10 18.67 -7.88
C ILE A 61 -1.45 18.02 -6.65
N ILE A 62 -0.23 18.43 -6.29
CA ILE A 62 0.47 17.92 -5.10
C ILE A 62 -0.36 18.18 -3.85
N TRP A 63 -0.83 19.42 -3.63
CA TRP A 63 -1.62 19.76 -2.46
C TRP A 63 -2.96 19.04 -2.39
N ASN A 64 -3.65 18.89 -3.53
CA ASN A 64 -4.89 18.13 -3.59
C ASN A 64 -4.66 16.66 -3.26
N THR A 65 -3.57 16.08 -3.74
CA THR A 65 -3.20 14.68 -3.45
C THR A 65 -2.87 14.48 -1.98
N VAL A 66 -2.10 15.39 -1.37
CA VAL A 66 -1.76 15.33 0.06
C VAL A 66 -3.02 15.49 0.92
N LYS A 67 -3.87 16.48 0.62
CA LYS A 67 -5.14 16.69 1.33
C LYS A 67 -6.04 15.45 1.22
N LEU A 68 -6.22 14.93 0.01
CA LEU A 68 -7.00 13.72 -0.23
C LEU A 68 -6.44 12.55 0.57
N GLY A 69 -5.14 12.31 0.49
CA GLY A 69 -4.47 11.23 1.22
C GLY A 69 -4.65 11.34 2.73
N LEU A 70 -4.46 12.53 3.31
CA LEU A 70 -4.64 12.77 4.74
C LEU A 70 -6.10 12.59 5.18
N THR A 71 -7.05 13.15 4.43
CA THR A 71 -8.47 13.03 4.74
C THR A 71 -8.93 11.58 4.66
N VAL A 72 -8.57 10.86 3.60
CA VAL A 72 -8.92 9.44 3.43
C VAL A 72 -8.24 8.58 4.48
N ALA A 73 -6.95 8.81 4.79
CA ALA A 73 -6.25 8.06 5.83
C ALA A 73 -6.87 8.26 7.21
N ALA A 74 -7.20 9.50 7.59
CA ALA A 74 -7.80 9.80 8.88
C ALA A 74 -9.21 9.20 9.00
N LEU A 75 -10.10 9.48 8.04
CA LEU A 75 -11.47 8.97 8.06
C LEU A 75 -11.52 7.44 7.92
N GLY A 76 -10.72 6.89 7.01
CA GLY A 76 -10.61 5.45 6.80
C GLY A 76 -10.09 4.71 8.02
N THR A 77 -9.12 5.28 8.74
CA THR A 77 -8.62 4.71 10.00
C THR A 77 -9.69 4.73 11.09
N VAL A 78 -10.41 5.85 11.26
CA VAL A 78 -11.49 5.95 12.26
C VAL A 78 -12.60 4.93 11.96
N LEU A 79 -13.08 4.90 10.71
CA LEU A 79 -14.13 3.96 10.29
C LEU A 79 -13.67 2.50 10.40
N GLY A 80 -12.47 2.20 9.89
CA GLY A 80 -11.87 0.88 9.96
C GLY A 80 -11.69 0.41 11.41
N PHE A 81 -11.26 1.30 12.31
CA PHE A 81 -11.12 1.00 13.72
C PHE A 81 -12.46 0.70 14.39
N ILE A 82 -13.50 1.50 14.13
CA ILE A 82 -14.85 1.25 14.66
C ILE A 82 -15.37 -0.12 14.17
N MET A 83 -15.22 -0.40 12.88
CA MET A 83 -15.66 -1.68 12.30
C MET A 83 -14.87 -2.88 12.83
N ALA A 84 -13.56 -2.74 13.03
CA ALA A 84 -12.72 -3.77 13.61
C ALA A 84 -13.06 -4.01 15.08
N TYR A 85 -13.27 -2.94 15.85
CA TYR A 85 -13.69 -3.02 17.25
C TYR A 85 -15.05 -3.71 17.38
N ALA A 86 -16.03 -3.32 16.56
CA ALA A 86 -17.35 -3.94 16.55
C ALA A 86 -17.27 -5.44 16.25
N GLN A 87 -16.47 -5.85 15.26
CA GLN A 87 -16.30 -7.27 14.93
C GLN A 87 -15.56 -8.06 16.02
N ALA A 88 -14.54 -7.48 16.65
CA ALA A 88 -13.67 -8.18 17.59
C ALA A 88 -14.19 -8.20 19.05
N ARG A 89 -15.02 -7.22 19.45
CA ARG A 89 -15.41 -7.01 20.86
C ARG A 89 -16.92 -7.02 21.13
N LEU A 90 -17.79 -6.75 20.16
CA LEU A 90 -19.24 -6.76 20.37
C LEU A 90 -19.84 -8.10 19.95
N GLU A 91 -20.75 -8.67 20.73
CA GLU A 91 -21.55 -9.84 20.34
C GLU A 91 -22.87 -9.37 19.72
N PHE A 92 -23.01 -9.45 18.39
CA PHE A 92 -24.22 -9.06 17.66
C PHE A 92 -24.50 -10.00 16.48
N ARG A 93 -25.78 -10.16 16.11
CA ARG A 93 -26.25 -11.15 15.12
C ARG A 93 -25.82 -10.85 13.68
N GLY A 94 -25.42 -9.62 13.37
CA GLY A 94 -25.09 -9.14 12.02
C GLY A 94 -23.62 -9.24 11.59
N LYS A 95 -22.73 -9.85 12.40
CA LYS A 95 -21.28 -9.89 12.17
C LYS A 95 -20.89 -10.36 10.76
N LYS A 96 -21.55 -11.40 10.25
CA LYS A 96 -21.23 -11.99 8.93
C LYS A 96 -21.55 -11.04 7.77
N VAL A 97 -22.63 -10.27 7.89
CA VAL A 97 -23.01 -9.26 6.87
C VAL A 97 -22.02 -8.11 6.89
N LEU A 98 -21.66 -7.61 8.09
CA LEU A 98 -20.66 -6.55 8.23
C LEU A 98 -19.30 -6.97 7.66
N HIS A 99 -18.87 -8.21 7.89
CA HIS A 99 -17.63 -8.74 7.35
C HIS A 99 -17.63 -8.76 5.81
N ILE A 100 -18.73 -9.20 5.19
CA ILE A 100 -18.87 -9.21 3.73
C ILE A 100 -18.83 -7.79 3.17
N ILE A 101 -19.56 -6.85 3.76
CA ILE A 101 -19.55 -5.44 3.34
C ILE A 101 -18.14 -4.87 3.37
N ASN A 102 -17.35 -5.20 4.39
CA ASN A 102 -15.97 -4.73 4.52
C ASN A 102 -15.00 -5.38 3.52
N LEU A 103 -15.31 -6.58 3.01
CA LEU A 103 -14.50 -7.26 2.00
C LEU A 103 -14.75 -6.74 0.59
N ILE A 104 -15.96 -6.28 0.28
CA ILE A 104 -16.35 -5.81 -1.06
C ILE A 104 -15.36 -4.76 -1.60
N PRO A 105 -14.99 -3.69 -0.86
CA PRO A 105 -14.04 -2.70 -1.34
C PRO A 105 -12.64 -3.25 -1.63
N ILE A 106 -12.24 -4.36 -0.98
CA ILE A 106 -10.89 -4.95 -1.09
C ILE A 106 -10.80 -5.83 -2.33
N ILE A 107 -11.85 -6.57 -2.64
CA ILE A 107 -11.90 -7.50 -3.79
C ILE A 107 -12.31 -6.81 -5.09
N SER A 108 -13.03 -5.69 -5.01
CA SER A 108 -13.49 -4.97 -6.17
C SER A 108 -12.33 -4.22 -6.85
N PRO A 109 -12.21 -4.30 -8.18
CA PRO A 109 -11.26 -3.49 -8.92
C PRO A 109 -11.53 -1.99 -8.66
N PRO A 110 -10.48 -1.16 -8.51
CA PRO A 110 -10.65 0.27 -8.21
C PRO A 110 -11.50 1.00 -9.27
N PHE A 111 -11.44 0.55 -10.53
CA PHE A 111 -12.23 1.13 -11.63
C PHE A 111 -13.73 0.84 -11.52
N ALA A 112 -14.12 -0.32 -10.97
CA ALA A 112 -15.54 -0.70 -10.88
C ALA A 112 -16.32 0.22 -9.92
N PHE A 113 -15.66 0.72 -8.87
CA PHE A 113 -16.23 1.67 -7.93
C PHE A 113 -16.21 3.12 -8.41
N ALA A 114 -15.32 3.46 -9.36
CA ALA A 114 -15.22 4.81 -9.88
C ALA A 114 -16.30 5.14 -10.93
N THR A 115 -16.86 4.12 -11.58
CA THR A 115 -17.85 4.26 -12.67
C THR A 115 -19.29 4.00 -12.26
N ALA A 116 -19.53 3.51 -11.04
CA ALA A 116 -20.85 3.22 -10.49
C ALA A 116 -21.37 4.41 -9.67
#